data_AF-A0A838EE67-F1
#
_entry.id   AF-A0A838EE67-F1
#
_cell.length_a   1.000
_cell.length_b   1.000
_cell.length_c   1.000
_cell.angle_alpha   90.00
_cell.angle_beta   90.00
_cell.angle_gamma   90.00
#
_symmetry.space_group_name_H-M   'P 1'
#
loop_
_entity.id
_entity.type
_entity.pdbx_description
1 polymer ?
#
loop_
_entity_poly.entity_id
_entity_poly.type
_entity_poly.pdbx_seq_one_letter_code
_entity_poly.pdbx_strand_id
1 'polypeptide(L)'
;MSGYTNEPPDEIFSSETRKLSSSSSMGYSSEPSNEIFTTPTRKLSSRSGRGSRKLSLLLGFLLFGVLVVGTIEVIFYPFFTQLQSANKPHANQHAMITPTPTFTPTPTPKPFDPNVGAILPTHRIVAFYAIPGAEATGPAYQLTTGMLSDLRAQAAVYQNLDPLHPVQPGIDLVASVPDGFPGPQGTYSHHLDPATIQSYIDFCQQNGLILFLDLDFGLAPVKQELNFFLPYLEHYSFVQLAVDPEWMFPRHDGIPGTNLSNVRASDLNPIIETLAELPMKYHVPRKVLLLHQYRPDGDGLKDPYNAGVAEIADKRDLLNDSRVDVVVHIDSVGGYKGDQADKTFQYNSWVGQDMQKYQNFRYGGFKMFYHIEAKTLMTPQQVLALKPPPLLITYGN
;
A
#
# COMPACT_ATOMS: atom_id res chain seq x y z
N MET A 1 -53.64 28.81 25.31
CA MET A 1 -53.61 30.24 24.92
C MET A 1 -52.23 30.79 25.28
N SER A 2 -51.58 31.44 24.31
CA SER A 2 -50.34 32.26 24.36
C SER A 2 -49.11 31.65 25.05
N GLY A 3 -47.96 31.39 24.42
CA GLY A 3 -47.32 32.04 23.27
C GLY A 3 -46.50 33.24 23.74
N TYR A 4 -45.17 33.13 23.75
CA TYR A 4 -44.19 34.11 23.26
C TYR A 4 -42.76 33.57 23.41
N THR A 5 -42.04 33.62 22.30
CA THR A 5 -40.61 33.37 22.08
C THR A 5 -39.77 34.60 22.44
N ASN A 6 -38.47 34.43 22.72
CA ASN A 6 -37.35 35.14 22.05
C ASN A 6 -35.98 34.68 22.58
N GLU A 7 -35.03 34.61 21.65
CA GLU A 7 -33.63 34.13 21.69
C GLU A 7 -32.65 35.08 22.45
N PRO A 8 -31.30 35.00 22.25
CA PRO A 8 -30.31 34.29 23.05
C PRO A 8 -29.28 35.26 23.69
N PRO A 9 -28.17 34.79 24.29
CA PRO A 9 -26.96 35.61 24.38
C PRO A 9 -25.77 35.03 23.64
N ASP A 10 -25.15 35.92 22.87
CA ASP A 10 -23.92 35.79 22.10
C ASP A 10 -22.65 35.58 22.96
N GLU A 11 -21.70 34.89 22.33
CA GLU A 11 -20.23 35.04 22.36
C GLU A 11 -19.54 35.70 23.56
N ILE A 12 -18.70 34.93 24.28
CA ILE A 12 -17.32 35.31 24.63
C ILE A 12 -16.44 34.04 24.65
N PHE A 13 -15.64 33.79 23.61
CA PHE A 13 -14.45 32.93 23.70
C PHE A 13 -13.22 33.78 23.39
N SER A 14 -12.56 34.27 24.44
CA SER A 14 -11.23 34.85 24.34
C SER A 14 -10.18 33.76 24.49
N SER A 15 -9.34 33.63 23.47
CA SER A 15 -8.12 32.84 23.44
C SER A 15 -7.10 33.32 24.49
N GLU A 16 -6.67 32.44 25.40
CA GLU A 16 -5.44 32.61 26.17
C GLU A 16 -4.40 31.57 25.74
N THR A 17 -3.59 31.96 24.75
CA THR A 17 -2.30 31.35 24.44
C THR A 17 -1.29 31.70 25.54
N ARG A 18 -0.86 30.71 26.31
CA ARG A 18 0.16 30.87 27.35
C ARG A 18 1.56 30.87 26.69
N LYS A 19 2.16 32.07 26.60
CA LYS A 19 3.58 32.29 26.27
C LYS A 19 4.48 31.72 27.36
N LEU A 20 5.46 30.91 26.99
CA LEU A 20 6.61 30.58 27.84
C LEU A 20 7.73 31.62 27.61
N SER A 21 8.23 32.14 28.72
CA SER A 21 9.22 33.21 28.82
C SER A 21 10.65 32.71 28.57
N SER A 22 11.37 33.39 27.68
CA SER A 22 12.83 33.39 27.59
C SER A 22 13.39 34.65 28.28
N SER A 23 14.39 34.50 29.15
CA SER A 23 15.12 35.61 29.75
C SER A 23 16.61 35.57 29.40
N SER A 24 17.07 36.65 28.74
CA SER A 24 18.36 37.39 28.89
C SER A 24 19.72 36.65 28.73
N SER A 25 20.78 37.19 28.11
CA SER A 25 21.13 38.53 27.59
C SER A 25 22.55 38.50 26.97
N MET A 26 22.94 39.63 26.33
CA MET A 26 24.24 40.02 25.71
C MET A 26 24.34 39.66 24.22
N GLY A 27 24.49 40.56 23.25
CA GLY A 27 24.80 41.99 23.24
C GLY A 27 26.05 42.22 22.36
N TYR A 28 25.89 42.67 21.11
CA TYR A 28 26.83 43.55 20.41
C TYR A 28 26.21 44.11 19.12
N SER A 29 26.43 45.41 18.89
CA SER A 29 25.99 46.20 17.74
C SER A 29 27.07 46.30 16.66
N SER A 30 26.70 46.29 15.38
CA SER A 30 27.07 47.31 14.36
C SER A 30 26.71 46.84 12.94
N GLU A 31 25.98 47.69 12.20
CA GLU A 31 25.75 47.65 10.73
C GLU A 31 26.92 48.34 9.97
N PRO A 32 26.87 48.56 8.64
CA PRO A 32 26.77 47.60 7.52
C PRO A 32 27.87 47.85 6.47
N SER A 33 28.07 46.94 5.51
CA SER A 33 28.79 47.28 4.26
C SER A 33 28.09 46.69 3.04
N ASN A 34 27.63 47.60 2.18
CA ASN A 34 27.31 47.39 0.77
C ASN A 34 28.54 46.86 0.04
N GLU A 35 28.36 45.93 -0.90
CA GLU A 35 29.01 46.03 -2.21
C GLU A 35 28.30 45.21 -3.28
N ILE A 36 28.25 45.83 -4.46
CA ILE A 36 27.57 45.47 -5.71
C ILE A 36 28.65 44.92 -6.67
N PHE A 37 28.22 44.31 -7.79
CA PHE A 37 28.96 43.90 -9.02
C PHE A 37 29.45 42.43 -8.99
N THR A 38 29.30 41.56 -10.01
CA THR A 38 28.79 41.64 -11.39
C THR A 38 28.72 40.21 -11.96
N THR A 39 27.73 39.93 -12.82
CA THR A 39 27.85 38.93 -13.90
C THR A 39 28.52 39.61 -15.12
N PRO A 40 29.22 38.88 -16.02
CA PRO A 40 28.53 38.50 -17.28
C PRO A 40 29.08 37.27 -18.07
N THR A 41 28.17 36.75 -18.92
CA THR A 41 28.34 36.26 -20.32
C THR A 41 28.89 34.86 -20.69
N ARG A 42 27.93 33.99 -21.09
CA ARG A 42 27.71 33.42 -22.46
C ARG A 42 28.90 33.29 -23.43
N LYS A 43 29.10 32.07 -23.97
CA LYS A 43 29.42 31.86 -25.40
C LYS A 43 28.91 30.51 -25.92
N LEU A 44 28.07 30.59 -26.95
CA LEU A 44 27.76 29.51 -27.89
C LEU A 44 28.97 29.27 -28.80
N SER A 45 29.18 28.02 -29.24
CA SER A 45 29.76 27.74 -30.54
C SER A 45 28.98 26.66 -31.28
N SER A 46 28.59 27.02 -32.50
CA SER A 46 28.08 26.18 -33.57
C SER A 46 29.23 25.38 -34.22
N ARG A 47 28.95 24.22 -34.85
CA ARG A 47 28.71 24.08 -36.32
C ARG A 47 28.97 22.65 -36.83
N SER A 48 27.97 22.16 -37.59
CA SER A 48 28.01 21.31 -38.81
C SER A 48 28.78 19.98 -38.88
N GLY A 49 28.05 18.95 -39.31
CA GLY A 49 28.56 17.79 -40.05
C GLY A 49 27.44 16.95 -40.65
N ARG A 50 27.06 17.24 -41.90
CA ARG A 50 26.06 16.53 -42.71
C ARG A 50 26.78 15.44 -43.53
N GLY A 51 26.31 14.20 -43.49
CA GLY A 51 26.86 13.12 -44.32
C GLY A 51 25.91 11.94 -44.47
N SER A 52 25.23 11.87 -45.60
CA SER A 52 24.39 10.76 -46.04
C SER A 52 25.21 9.51 -46.39
N ARG A 53 24.64 8.30 -46.22
CA ARG A 53 24.62 7.25 -47.26
C ARG A 53 23.67 6.11 -46.87
N LYS A 54 22.79 5.79 -47.83
CA LYS A 54 21.88 4.64 -47.85
C LYS A 54 22.62 3.37 -48.33
N LEU A 55 22.00 2.23 -48.03
CA LEU A 55 21.86 1.05 -48.90
C LEU A 55 22.99 0.00 -48.91
N SER A 56 22.77 -1.12 -48.21
CA SER A 56 23.23 -2.47 -48.63
C SER A 56 22.73 -3.54 -47.64
N LEU A 57 21.55 -4.10 -47.89
CA LEU A 57 21.01 -5.27 -47.18
C LEU A 57 20.08 -6.01 -48.15
N LEU A 58 20.66 -6.74 -49.10
CA LEU A 58 19.97 -7.65 -50.02
C LEU A 58 21.01 -8.38 -50.90
N LEU A 59 21.73 -9.35 -50.32
CA LEU A 59 22.34 -10.47 -51.04
C LEU A 59 22.91 -11.49 -50.04
N GLY A 60 22.09 -12.47 -49.63
CA GLY A 60 22.54 -13.50 -48.69
C GLY A 60 21.57 -14.65 -48.45
N PHE A 61 20.55 -14.83 -49.30
CA PHE A 61 19.52 -15.87 -49.13
C PHE A 61 19.31 -16.78 -50.35
N LEU A 62 20.25 -16.81 -51.30
CA LEU A 62 20.09 -17.57 -52.55
C LEU A 62 21.19 -18.61 -52.83
N LEU A 63 21.90 -19.06 -51.79
CA LEU A 63 22.98 -20.06 -51.92
C LEU A 63 22.87 -21.27 -50.98
N PHE A 64 21.75 -21.45 -50.26
CA PHE A 64 21.52 -22.65 -49.43
C PHE A 64 20.43 -23.59 -49.99
N GLY A 65 19.81 -23.23 -51.12
CA GLY A 65 18.65 -23.94 -51.68
C GLY A 65 18.94 -25.04 -52.72
N VAL A 66 20.20 -25.36 -53.05
CA VAL A 66 20.52 -26.29 -54.16
C VAL A 66 21.40 -27.48 -53.76
N LEU A 67 21.75 -27.65 -52.47
CA LEU A 67 22.70 -28.69 -52.05
C LEU A 67 22.12 -29.81 -51.16
N VAL A 68 20.80 -30.03 -51.17
CA VAL A 68 20.17 -31.15 -50.43
C VAL A 68 19.24 -32.03 -51.29
N VAL A 69 19.09 -31.75 -52.59
CA VAL A 69 18.24 -32.57 -53.49
C VAL A 69 19.03 -33.67 -54.23
N GLY A 70 20.29 -33.92 -53.85
CA GLY A 70 21.21 -34.80 -54.62
C GLY A 70 21.81 -36.00 -53.88
N THR A 71 21.27 -36.45 -52.75
CA THR A 71 21.89 -37.53 -51.93
C THR A 71 20.94 -38.63 -51.44
N ILE A 72 19.82 -38.87 -52.13
CA ILE A 72 18.88 -39.97 -51.81
C ILE A 72 18.71 -40.91 -53.03
N GLU A 73 19.80 -41.50 -53.55
CA GLU A 73 19.69 -42.51 -54.63
C GLU A 73 20.82 -43.59 -54.61
N VAL A 74 21.67 -43.70 -53.58
CA VAL A 74 22.84 -44.63 -53.63
C VAL A 74 23.00 -45.53 -52.38
N ILE A 75 21.95 -45.78 -51.58
CA ILE A 75 22.05 -46.65 -50.38
C ILE A 75 21.12 -47.89 -50.42
N PHE A 76 20.28 -48.06 -51.44
CA PHE A 76 19.24 -49.11 -51.46
C PHE A 76 19.46 -50.25 -52.46
N TYR A 77 20.69 -50.57 -52.85
CA TYR A 77 20.94 -51.60 -53.90
C TYR A 77 21.56 -52.95 -53.48
N PRO A 78 21.96 -53.24 -52.22
CA PRO A 78 22.33 -54.62 -51.87
C PRO A 78 21.59 -55.15 -50.63
N PHE A 79 20.26 -55.08 -50.59
CA PHE A 79 19.46 -55.73 -49.53
C PHE A 79 18.37 -56.68 -50.06
N PHE A 80 18.39 -56.99 -51.36
CA PHE A 80 17.38 -57.83 -52.01
C PHE A 80 17.81 -59.27 -52.31
N THR A 81 18.98 -59.72 -51.83
CA THR A 81 19.52 -61.06 -52.13
C THR A 81 19.78 -61.92 -50.90
N GLN A 82 19.00 -61.76 -49.81
CA GLN A 82 19.13 -62.66 -48.65
C GLN A 82 17.82 -62.90 -47.88
N LEU A 83 16.72 -63.10 -48.59
CA LEU A 83 15.45 -63.57 -48.02
C LEU A 83 14.90 -64.78 -48.78
N GLN A 84 15.74 -65.80 -49.00
CA GLN A 84 15.28 -67.16 -49.27
C GLN A 84 16.24 -68.16 -48.62
N SER A 85 15.68 -69.10 -47.86
CA SER A 85 16.32 -70.12 -46.99
C SER A 85 16.52 -69.61 -45.54
N ALA A 86 16.05 -70.25 -44.48
CA ALA A 86 15.54 -71.60 -44.33
C ALA A 86 14.64 -71.74 -43.08
N ASN A 87 13.90 -72.84 -43.10
CA ASN A 87 12.87 -73.32 -42.19
C ASN A 87 13.32 -73.67 -40.74
N LYS A 88 12.40 -73.41 -39.79
CA LYS A 88 11.97 -74.23 -38.61
C LYS A 88 12.90 -74.37 -37.38
N PRO A 89 12.40 -74.82 -36.19
CA PRO A 89 11.08 -74.64 -35.53
C PRO A 89 11.10 -74.42 -33.97
N HIS A 90 9.90 -74.13 -33.42
CA HIS A 90 9.41 -74.30 -32.03
C HIS A 90 9.82 -73.33 -30.89
N ALA A 91 8.87 -72.48 -30.49
CA ALA A 91 8.25 -72.48 -29.14
C ALA A 91 7.07 -71.49 -29.11
N ASN A 92 5.94 -71.88 -28.52
CA ASN A 92 4.81 -70.99 -28.24
C ASN A 92 5.28 -69.85 -27.33
N GLN A 93 5.34 -68.61 -27.83
CA GLN A 93 5.37 -67.42 -26.99
C GLN A 93 3.97 -66.80 -27.03
N HIS A 94 3.32 -66.78 -25.87
CA HIS A 94 2.20 -65.89 -25.61
C HIS A 94 2.63 -64.47 -25.98
N ALA A 95 1.91 -63.83 -26.89
CA ALA A 95 2.14 -62.45 -27.26
C ALA A 95 2.00 -61.58 -26.01
N MET A 96 3.11 -61.07 -25.48
CA MET A 96 3.07 -59.94 -24.57
C MET A 96 2.63 -58.74 -25.39
N ILE A 97 1.36 -58.39 -25.25
CA ILE A 97 0.82 -57.11 -25.73
C ILE A 97 1.57 -56.05 -24.95
N THR A 98 2.54 -55.38 -25.58
CA THR A 98 3.18 -54.20 -25.00
C THR A 98 2.11 -53.12 -24.87
N PRO A 99 1.74 -52.66 -23.65
CA PRO A 99 0.77 -51.60 -23.53
C PRO A 99 1.33 -50.35 -24.21
N THR A 100 0.56 -49.80 -25.14
CA THR A 100 0.80 -48.49 -25.75
C THR A 100 1.01 -47.46 -24.64
N PRO A 101 2.06 -46.62 -24.69
CA PRO A 101 2.24 -45.58 -23.68
C PRO A 101 1.04 -44.65 -23.71
N THR A 102 0.23 -44.71 -22.65
CA THR A 102 -0.86 -43.77 -22.42
C THR A 102 -0.23 -42.39 -22.25
N PHE A 103 -0.44 -41.50 -23.22
CA PHE A 103 -0.11 -40.09 -23.06
C PHE A 103 -0.97 -39.54 -21.92
N THR A 104 -0.39 -39.40 -20.73
CA THR A 104 -0.99 -38.63 -19.66
C THR A 104 -1.09 -37.18 -20.14
N PRO A 105 -2.28 -36.59 -20.26
CA PRO A 105 -2.39 -35.19 -20.66
C PRO A 105 -1.59 -34.36 -19.65
N THR A 106 -0.64 -33.57 -20.15
CA THR A 106 0.09 -32.60 -19.33
C THR A 106 -0.95 -31.66 -18.72
N PRO A 107 -1.02 -31.53 -17.38
CA PRO A 107 -2.02 -30.68 -16.75
C PRO A 107 -1.84 -29.25 -17.29
N THR A 108 -2.92 -28.69 -17.83
CA THR A 108 -2.93 -27.29 -18.28
C THR A 108 -2.63 -26.40 -17.07
N PRO A 109 -1.65 -25.49 -17.14
CA PRO A 109 -1.36 -24.58 -16.03
C PRO A 109 -2.62 -23.79 -15.68
N LYS A 110 -3.05 -23.85 -14.42
CA LYS A 110 -4.17 -23.04 -13.94
C LYS A 110 -3.75 -21.56 -14.06
N PRO A 111 -4.54 -20.70 -14.72
CA PRO A 111 -4.26 -19.26 -14.74
C PRO A 111 -4.11 -18.71 -13.32
N PHE A 112 -3.17 -17.78 -13.14
CA PHE A 112 -3.02 -17.07 -11.87
C PHE A 112 -4.31 -16.33 -11.53
N ASP A 113 -4.79 -16.51 -10.30
CA ASP A 113 -5.97 -15.83 -9.78
C ASP A 113 -5.57 -14.99 -8.57
N PRO A 114 -5.57 -13.65 -8.68
CA PRO A 114 -5.15 -12.76 -7.60
C PRO A 114 -6.08 -12.81 -6.37
N ASN A 115 -7.27 -13.40 -6.48
CA ASN A 115 -8.16 -13.60 -5.34
C ASN A 115 -7.71 -14.77 -4.45
N VAL A 116 -6.90 -15.69 -4.97
CA VAL A 116 -6.33 -16.77 -4.15
C VAL A 116 -5.27 -16.17 -3.22
N GLY A 117 -5.56 -16.20 -1.92
CA GLY A 117 -4.72 -15.59 -0.89
C GLY A 117 -5.04 -14.11 -0.61
N ALA A 118 -6.03 -13.52 -1.28
CA ALA A 118 -6.55 -12.21 -0.90
C ALA A 118 -7.26 -12.31 0.47
N ILE A 119 -7.08 -11.28 1.31
CA ILE A 119 -7.53 -11.29 2.70
C ILE A 119 -9.01 -10.91 2.78
N LEU A 120 -9.38 -9.81 2.12
CA LEU A 120 -10.75 -9.29 2.11
C LEU A 120 -11.53 -9.85 0.91
N PRO A 121 -12.84 -10.13 1.07
CA PRO A 121 -13.67 -9.88 2.26
C PRO A 121 -13.73 -11.05 3.27
N THR A 122 -12.98 -12.14 3.04
CA THR A 122 -13.21 -13.41 3.76
C THR A 122 -12.66 -13.41 5.18
N HIS A 123 -11.63 -12.60 5.45
CA HIS A 123 -11.00 -12.50 6.75
C HIS A 123 -11.23 -11.13 7.37
N ARG A 124 -11.16 -11.06 8.70
CA ARG A 124 -11.00 -9.81 9.43
C ARG A 124 -9.54 -9.61 9.77
N ILE A 125 -9.05 -8.40 9.59
CA ILE A 125 -7.70 -8.01 9.97
C ILE A 125 -7.73 -7.39 11.36
N VAL A 126 -6.84 -7.83 12.22
CA VAL A 126 -6.56 -7.20 13.53
C VAL A 126 -5.06 -6.95 13.60
N ALA A 127 -4.66 -5.69 13.65
CA ALA A 127 -3.24 -5.32 13.60
C ALA A 127 -2.83 -4.45 14.79
N PHE A 128 -1.56 -4.55 15.18
CA PHE A 128 -0.94 -3.63 16.13
C PHE A 128 -0.13 -2.58 15.37
N TYR A 129 -0.30 -1.32 15.77
CA TYR A 129 0.42 -0.18 15.20
C TYR A 129 1.86 -0.16 15.73
N ALA A 130 2.79 0.27 14.88
CA ALA A 130 4.21 0.27 15.16
C ALA A 130 4.90 1.53 14.60
N ILE A 131 5.49 2.29 15.51
CA ILE A 131 6.62 3.17 15.19
C ILE A 131 7.83 2.62 15.96
N PRO A 132 8.86 2.09 15.27
CA PRO A 132 9.99 1.45 15.95
C PRO A 132 10.62 2.33 17.03
N GLY A 133 10.73 1.79 18.25
CA GLY A 133 11.33 2.50 19.38
C GLY A 133 10.43 3.55 20.05
N ALA A 134 9.20 3.77 19.56
CA ALA A 134 8.25 4.72 20.16
C ALA A 134 7.11 3.99 20.89
N GLU A 135 7.40 3.50 22.10
CA GLU A 135 6.45 2.75 22.96
C GLU A 135 5.09 3.43 23.12
N ALA A 136 5.07 4.76 23.16
CA ALA A 136 3.86 5.54 23.36
C ALA A 136 2.85 5.47 22.20
N THR A 137 3.26 4.98 21.02
CA THR A 137 2.46 5.08 19.79
C THR A 137 1.67 3.81 19.50
N GLY A 138 2.26 2.64 19.74
CA GLY A 138 1.57 1.39 19.52
C GLY A 138 2.30 0.18 20.09
N PRO A 139 1.57 -0.93 20.33
CA PRO A 139 2.12 -2.10 21.02
C PRO A 139 3.24 -2.79 20.24
N ALA A 140 3.29 -2.61 18.92
CA ALA A 140 4.27 -3.23 18.04
C ALA A 140 5.52 -2.35 17.79
N TYR A 141 5.75 -1.31 18.60
CA TYR A 141 6.99 -0.51 18.58
C TYR A 141 8.28 -1.35 18.76
N GLN A 142 8.16 -2.52 19.39
CA GLN A 142 9.22 -3.51 19.54
C GLN A 142 8.70 -4.92 19.28
N LEU A 143 9.47 -5.68 18.49
CA LEU A 143 9.16 -7.07 18.16
C LEU A 143 9.56 -8.01 19.31
N THR A 144 8.60 -8.37 20.16
CA THR A 144 8.82 -9.29 21.28
C THR A 144 7.84 -10.45 21.27
N THR A 145 8.16 -11.53 21.99
CA THR A 145 7.23 -12.66 22.19
C THR A 145 5.99 -12.25 22.97
N GLY A 146 6.12 -11.29 23.90
CA GLY A 146 5.00 -10.72 24.64
C GLY A 146 4.03 -9.99 23.71
N MET A 147 4.54 -9.06 22.89
CA MET A 147 3.75 -8.34 21.89
C MET A 147 3.00 -9.29 20.94
N LEU A 148 3.67 -10.35 20.45
CA LEU A 148 3.02 -11.36 19.60
C LEU A 148 1.90 -12.11 20.34
N SER A 149 2.13 -12.46 21.60
CA SER A 149 1.14 -13.13 22.44
C SER A 149 -0.10 -12.25 22.61
N ASP A 150 0.10 -10.95 22.87
CA ASP A 150 -0.97 -9.99 23.06
C ASP A 150 -1.76 -9.75 21.76
N LEU A 151 -1.07 -9.63 20.62
CA LEU A 151 -1.71 -9.53 19.30
C LEU A 151 -2.59 -10.76 19.03
N ARG A 152 -2.08 -11.97 19.31
CA ARG A 152 -2.84 -13.21 19.12
C ARG A 152 -4.03 -13.31 20.07
N ALA A 153 -3.87 -12.88 21.32
CA ALA A 153 -4.97 -12.82 22.28
C ALA A 153 -6.06 -11.86 21.80
N GLN A 154 -5.67 -10.68 21.31
CA GLN A 154 -6.61 -9.69 20.78
C GLN A 154 -7.33 -10.20 19.53
N ALA A 155 -6.61 -10.83 18.60
CA ALA A 155 -7.17 -11.48 17.42
C ALA A 155 -8.17 -12.60 17.79
N ALA A 156 -7.86 -13.42 18.80
CA ALA A 156 -8.74 -14.50 19.26
C ALA A 156 -10.08 -13.98 19.80
N VAL A 157 -10.12 -12.80 20.41
CA VAL A 157 -11.38 -12.19 20.85
C VAL A 157 -12.29 -11.92 19.64
N TYR A 158 -11.78 -11.32 18.58
CA TYR A 158 -12.55 -11.08 17.35
C TYR A 158 -12.96 -12.39 16.66
N GLN A 159 -12.06 -13.37 16.60
CA GLN A 159 -12.33 -14.69 16.02
C GLN A 159 -13.51 -15.40 16.70
N ASN A 160 -13.62 -15.26 18.02
CA ASN A 160 -14.70 -15.85 18.81
C ASN A 160 -16.03 -15.10 18.64
N LEU A 161 -15.97 -13.77 18.50
CA LEU A 161 -17.17 -12.93 18.36
C LEU A 161 -17.79 -12.99 16.97
N ASP A 162 -16.99 -13.25 15.94
CA ASP A 162 -17.46 -13.38 14.57
C ASP A 162 -16.69 -14.49 13.82
N PRO A 163 -17.11 -15.75 14.00
CA PRO A 163 -16.45 -16.89 13.37
C PRO A 163 -16.65 -16.97 11.85
N LEU A 164 -17.53 -16.14 11.27
CA LEU A 164 -17.73 -16.10 9.81
C LEU A 164 -16.58 -15.39 9.08
N HIS A 165 -15.82 -14.55 9.79
CA HIS A 165 -14.63 -13.88 9.27
C HIS A 165 -13.41 -14.30 10.10
N PRO A 166 -12.69 -15.37 9.71
CA PRO A 166 -11.45 -15.75 10.37
C PRO A 166 -10.47 -14.58 10.47
N VAL A 167 -9.73 -14.50 11.57
CA VAL A 167 -8.88 -13.34 11.84
C VAL A 167 -7.47 -13.54 11.29
N GLN A 168 -7.02 -12.62 10.44
CA GLN A 168 -5.64 -12.48 10.00
C GLN A 168 -4.95 -11.42 10.86
N PRO A 169 -4.06 -11.80 11.80
CA PRO A 169 -3.32 -10.84 12.60
C PRO A 169 -2.25 -10.13 11.74
N GLY A 170 -1.90 -8.90 12.11
CA GLY A 170 -0.91 -8.11 11.39
C GLY A 170 -0.19 -7.04 12.23
N ILE A 171 0.75 -6.36 11.57
CA ILE A 171 1.40 -5.15 12.08
C ILE A 171 1.17 -4.03 11.07
N ASP A 172 0.90 -2.84 11.58
CA ASP A 172 0.78 -1.60 10.83
C ASP A 172 2.00 -0.72 11.13
N LEU A 173 2.99 -0.74 10.25
CA LEU A 173 4.33 -0.21 10.48
C LEU A 173 4.52 1.09 9.72
N VAL A 174 4.73 2.20 10.44
CA VAL A 174 5.17 3.46 9.84
C VAL A 174 6.54 3.28 9.21
N ALA A 175 6.55 3.17 7.89
CA ALA A 175 7.72 2.83 7.08
C ALA A 175 8.38 4.06 6.47
N SER A 176 7.62 5.11 6.21
CA SER A 176 8.10 6.48 6.05
C SER A 176 7.54 7.32 7.18
N VAL A 177 8.40 8.05 7.89
CA VAL A 177 8.10 8.74 9.15
C VAL A 177 8.10 10.25 8.90
N PRO A 178 7.04 10.99 9.30
CA PRO A 178 6.95 12.41 9.06
C PRO A 178 7.86 13.18 10.04
N ASP A 179 8.62 14.13 9.51
CA ASP A 179 9.55 14.94 10.29
C ASP A 179 9.13 16.41 10.34
N GLY A 180 9.37 17.05 11.48
CA GLY A 180 9.26 18.52 11.61
C GLY A 180 10.40 19.29 10.93
N PHE A 181 11.37 18.60 10.31
CA PHE A 181 12.53 19.17 9.64
C PHE A 181 12.76 18.51 8.27
N PRO A 182 13.31 19.23 7.28
CA PRO A 182 13.30 18.78 5.87
C PRO A 182 14.10 17.51 5.55
N GLY A 183 15.04 17.11 6.41
CA GLY A 183 16.01 16.06 6.11
C GLY A 183 16.89 16.40 4.89
N PRO A 184 17.78 15.47 4.46
CA PRO A 184 18.66 15.69 3.31
C PRO A 184 17.93 15.84 1.97
N GLN A 185 16.76 15.21 1.83
CA GLN A 185 15.96 15.19 0.61
C GLN A 185 14.96 16.36 0.54
N GLY A 186 14.82 17.16 1.60
CA GLY A 186 13.87 18.27 1.64
C GLY A 186 12.40 17.84 1.78
N THR A 187 12.16 16.55 2.05
CA THR A 187 10.83 15.94 2.04
C THR A 187 10.10 16.07 3.36
N TYR A 188 10.74 16.46 4.46
CA TYR A 188 10.10 16.42 5.79
C TYR A 188 9.52 15.04 6.13
N SER A 189 10.18 14.00 5.63
CA SER A 189 9.90 12.61 5.93
C SER A 189 11.16 11.81 5.67
N HIS A 190 11.39 10.78 6.47
CA HIS A 190 12.48 9.83 6.28
C HIS A 190 11.95 8.39 6.26
N HIS A 191 12.62 7.53 5.52
CA HIS A 191 12.31 6.10 5.54
C HIS A 191 12.94 5.44 6.76
N LEU A 192 12.26 4.45 7.32
CA LEU A 192 12.94 3.44 8.13
C LEU A 192 14.08 2.83 7.31
N ASP A 193 15.19 2.52 7.98
CA ASP A 193 16.29 1.88 7.28
C ASP A 193 15.87 0.48 6.76
N PRO A 194 16.42 0.02 5.63
CA PRO A 194 16.01 -1.25 5.03
C PRO A 194 16.18 -2.46 5.95
N ALA A 195 17.12 -2.44 6.91
CA ALA A 195 17.31 -3.56 7.84
C ALA A 195 16.21 -3.58 8.89
N THR A 196 15.76 -2.43 9.38
CA THR A 196 14.57 -2.33 10.23
C THR A 196 13.33 -2.85 9.50
N ILE A 197 13.06 -2.38 8.28
CA ILE A 197 11.91 -2.90 7.48
C ILE A 197 12.02 -4.42 7.31
N GLN A 198 13.20 -4.94 6.95
CA GLN A 198 13.43 -6.38 6.80
C GLN A 198 13.17 -7.16 8.10
N SER A 199 13.51 -6.60 9.27
CA SER A 199 13.26 -7.27 10.55
C SER A 199 11.76 -7.48 10.83
N TYR A 200 10.92 -6.51 10.46
CA TYR A 200 9.46 -6.64 10.56
C TYR A 200 8.90 -7.60 9.53
N ILE A 201 9.43 -7.59 8.30
CA ILE A 201 9.07 -8.57 7.26
C ILE A 201 9.38 -10.00 7.72
N ASP A 202 10.60 -10.24 8.20
CA ASP A 202 11.04 -11.56 8.67
C ASP A 202 10.20 -12.03 9.86
N PHE A 203 9.90 -11.13 10.79
CA PHE A 203 9.04 -11.41 11.94
C PHE A 203 7.62 -11.78 11.51
N CYS A 204 7.02 -11.01 10.60
CA CYS A 204 5.67 -11.29 10.09
C CYS A 204 5.63 -12.63 9.34
N GLN A 205 6.62 -12.88 8.48
CA GLN A 205 6.74 -14.14 7.73
C GLN A 205 6.85 -15.35 8.67
N GLN A 206 7.72 -15.27 9.68
CA GLN A 206 7.94 -16.37 10.63
C GLN A 206 6.70 -16.67 11.48
N ASN A 207 5.84 -15.67 11.72
CA ASN A 207 4.70 -15.79 12.64
C ASN A 207 3.33 -15.84 11.95
N GLY A 208 3.30 -15.83 10.62
CA GLY A 208 2.06 -15.86 9.82
C GLY A 208 1.24 -14.58 9.94
N LEU A 209 1.91 -13.44 10.08
CA LEU A 209 1.27 -12.12 10.16
C LEU A 209 1.31 -11.44 8.79
N ILE A 210 0.39 -10.49 8.57
CA ILE A 210 0.51 -9.52 7.49
C ILE A 210 1.22 -8.26 7.99
N LEU A 211 1.81 -7.50 7.07
CA LEU A 211 2.49 -6.25 7.37
C LEU A 211 1.94 -5.16 6.47
N PHE A 212 1.41 -4.08 7.03
CA PHE A 212 1.21 -2.84 6.29
C PHE A 212 2.49 -2.02 6.37
N LEU A 213 2.96 -1.54 5.21
CA LEU A 213 3.91 -0.45 5.14
C LEU A 213 3.07 0.83 5.12
N ASP A 214 3.08 1.55 6.22
CA ASP A 214 2.33 2.79 6.40
C ASP A 214 3.20 3.99 6.01
N LEU A 215 2.65 4.82 5.14
CA LEU A 215 3.41 5.81 4.39
C LEU A 215 3.00 7.24 4.72
N ASP A 216 3.85 7.92 5.47
CA ASP A 216 3.87 9.37 5.66
C ASP A 216 4.82 10.06 4.67
N PHE A 217 4.28 10.61 3.59
CA PHE A 217 5.08 11.08 2.46
C PHE A 217 5.83 12.39 2.76
N GLY A 218 5.35 13.20 3.72
CA GLY A 218 5.76 14.59 3.83
C GLY A 218 5.55 15.32 2.50
N LEU A 219 6.59 15.96 1.98
CA LEU A 219 6.64 16.61 0.66
C LEU A 219 7.18 15.70 -0.45
N ALA A 220 7.39 14.40 -0.19
CA ALA A 220 7.89 13.48 -1.22
C ALA A 220 6.87 13.32 -2.36
N PRO A 221 7.30 13.36 -3.64
CA PRO A 221 6.41 13.03 -4.75
C PRO A 221 5.90 11.59 -4.64
N VAL A 222 4.58 11.38 -4.81
CA VAL A 222 3.93 10.06 -4.67
C VAL A 222 4.68 8.95 -5.38
N LYS A 223 5.01 9.16 -6.65
CA LYS A 223 5.72 8.17 -7.46
C LYS A 223 7.11 7.81 -6.91
N GLN A 224 7.83 8.79 -6.38
CA GLN A 224 9.15 8.55 -5.81
C GLN A 224 9.03 7.69 -4.55
N GLU A 225 8.07 8.00 -3.69
CA GLU A 225 7.82 7.26 -2.46
C GLU A 225 7.38 5.82 -2.75
N LEU A 226 6.42 5.64 -3.65
CA LEU A 226 5.98 4.31 -4.07
C LEU A 226 7.13 3.49 -4.65
N ASN A 227 7.98 4.07 -5.49
CA ASN A 227 9.12 3.35 -6.08
C ASN A 227 10.10 2.79 -5.04
N PHE A 228 10.21 3.44 -3.87
CA PHE A 228 11.05 2.93 -2.79
C PHE A 228 10.45 1.67 -2.16
N PHE A 229 9.14 1.66 -1.90
CA PHE A 229 8.47 0.55 -1.21
C PHE A 229 7.92 -0.56 -2.11
N LEU A 230 7.79 -0.29 -3.41
CA LEU A 230 7.30 -1.23 -4.42
C LEU A 230 7.98 -2.61 -4.36
N PRO A 231 9.33 -2.72 -4.28
CA PRO A 231 9.99 -4.02 -4.19
C PRO A 231 9.45 -4.93 -3.08
N TYR A 232 9.06 -4.39 -1.92
CA TYR A 232 8.50 -5.18 -0.82
C TYR A 232 7.12 -5.73 -1.16
N LEU A 233 6.25 -4.91 -1.78
CA LEU A 233 4.90 -5.31 -2.18
C LEU A 233 4.92 -6.36 -3.30
N GLU A 234 5.90 -6.26 -4.19
CA GLU A 234 6.14 -7.17 -5.32
C GLU A 234 6.65 -8.54 -4.86
N HIS A 235 7.50 -8.57 -3.84
CA HIS A 235 8.23 -9.79 -3.44
C HIS A 235 7.53 -10.54 -2.30
N TYR A 236 6.82 -9.85 -1.42
CA TYR A 236 6.19 -10.45 -0.24
C TYR A 236 4.66 -10.46 -0.36
N SER A 237 4.08 -11.66 -0.39
CA SER A 237 2.63 -11.84 -0.57
C SER A 237 1.80 -11.31 0.60
N PHE A 238 2.37 -11.27 1.81
CA PHE A 238 1.72 -10.81 3.05
C PHE A 238 1.93 -9.32 3.33
N VAL A 239 2.73 -8.61 2.52
CA VAL A 239 2.94 -7.16 2.66
C VAL A 239 1.83 -6.40 1.92
N GLN A 240 1.23 -5.45 2.61
CA GLN A 240 0.15 -4.56 2.22
C GLN A 240 0.61 -3.09 2.33
N LEU A 241 -0.23 -2.14 1.94
CA LEU A 241 0.10 -0.71 2.00
C LEU A 241 -0.92 0.06 2.84
N ALA A 242 -0.44 0.96 3.68
CA ALA A 242 -1.21 1.99 4.35
C ALA A 242 -0.69 3.38 3.96
N VAL A 243 -1.55 4.38 4.06
CA VAL A 243 -1.23 5.78 3.81
C VAL A 243 -1.97 6.62 4.83
N ASP A 244 -1.25 7.56 5.43
CA ASP A 244 -1.75 8.62 6.31
C ASP A 244 -1.83 9.94 5.51
N PRO A 245 -3.00 10.28 4.95
CA PRO A 245 -3.15 11.47 4.10
C PRO A 245 -2.87 12.79 4.82
N GLU A 246 -3.05 12.86 6.13
CA GLU A 246 -2.73 14.03 6.95
C GLU A 246 -1.26 14.44 6.88
N TRP A 247 -0.36 13.48 6.62
CA TRP A 247 1.09 13.66 6.59
C TRP A 247 1.65 13.71 5.18
N MET A 248 0.77 13.70 4.16
CA MET A 248 1.12 13.75 2.75
C MET A 248 0.80 15.14 2.16
N PHE A 249 1.81 15.93 1.81
CA PHE A 249 1.71 17.34 1.36
C PHE A 249 2.10 17.51 -0.13
N PRO A 250 1.30 17.01 -1.09
CA PRO A 250 1.64 17.03 -2.51
C PRO A 250 1.67 18.45 -3.10
N ARG A 251 1.09 19.42 -2.39
CA ARG A 251 1.07 20.84 -2.77
C ARG A 251 2.18 21.67 -2.09
N HIS A 252 3.02 21.06 -1.25
CA HIS A 252 4.13 21.72 -0.54
C HIS A 252 3.67 22.93 0.29
N ASP A 253 2.52 22.81 0.94
CA ASP A 253 1.84 23.89 1.66
C ASP A 253 1.82 23.72 3.18
N GLY A 254 2.63 22.80 3.71
CA GLY A 254 2.75 22.58 5.14
C GLY A 254 3.96 21.76 5.55
N ILE A 255 4.20 21.72 6.86
CA ILE A 255 5.25 20.93 7.51
C ILE A 255 4.56 19.93 8.46
N PRO A 256 4.85 18.62 8.37
CA PRO A 256 4.35 17.64 9.32
C PRO A 256 4.63 18.03 10.78
N GLY A 257 3.69 17.70 11.67
CA GLY A 257 3.70 18.14 13.07
C GLY A 257 3.38 19.63 13.31
N THR A 258 3.36 20.47 12.26
CA THR A 258 2.91 21.88 12.34
C THR A 258 1.57 22.09 11.62
N ASN A 259 1.42 21.45 10.47
CA ASN A 259 0.23 21.48 9.64
C ASN A 259 -0.31 20.07 9.48
N LEU A 260 -1.59 19.99 9.12
CA LEU A 260 -2.18 18.78 8.56
C LEU A 260 -2.50 19.05 7.10
N SER A 261 -2.39 18.02 6.26
CA SER A 261 -2.57 18.18 4.81
C SER A 261 -4.04 18.13 4.36
N ASN A 262 -4.25 18.50 3.11
CA ASN A 262 -5.45 18.23 2.32
C ASN A 262 -4.99 17.55 1.03
N VAL A 263 -5.25 16.25 0.91
CA VAL A 263 -4.99 15.52 -0.33
C VAL A 263 -6.22 15.52 -1.22
N ARG A 264 -6.01 15.16 -2.47
CA ARG A 264 -7.07 14.96 -3.46
C ARG A 264 -7.08 13.51 -3.90
N ALA A 265 -8.20 13.05 -4.45
CA ALA A 265 -8.29 11.78 -5.13
C ALA A 265 -7.22 11.66 -6.23
N SER A 266 -6.87 12.75 -6.92
CA SER A 266 -5.77 12.75 -7.90
C SER A 266 -4.39 12.42 -7.31
N ASP A 267 -4.20 12.60 -6.01
CA ASP A 267 -2.95 12.29 -5.32
C ASP A 267 -2.94 10.83 -4.82
N LEU A 268 -4.11 10.28 -4.47
CA LEU A 268 -4.29 8.91 -3.96
C LEU A 268 -4.53 7.87 -5.07
N ASN A 269 -5.20 8.24 -6.16
CA ASN A 269 -5.52 7.35 -7.28
C ASN A 269 -4.29 6.69 -7.92
N PRO A 270 -3.13 7.38 -8.08
CA PRO A 270 -1.90 6.72 -8.54
C PRO A 270 -1.45 5.56 -7.66
N ILE A 271 -1.74 5.60 -6.35
CA ILE A 271 -1.45 4.52 -5.40
C ILE A 271 -2.36 3.32 -5.69
N ILE A 272 -3.67 3.56 -5.85
CA ILE A 272 -4.67 2.55 -6.20
C ILE A 272 -4.30 1.87 -7.53
N GLU A 273 -4.00 2.65 -8.56
CA GLU A 273 -3.62 2.14 -9.89
C GLU A 273 -2.35 1.28 -9.80
N THR A 274 -1.34 1.75 -9.07
CA THR A 274 -0.08 1.03 -8.88
C THR A 274 -0.32 -0.33 -8.21
N LEU A 275 -1.08 -0.35 -7.11
CA LEU A 275 -1.42 -1.60 -6.40
C LEU A 275 -2.27 -2.55 -7.25
N ALA A 276 -3.13 -2.01 -8.13
CA ALA A 276 -4.01 -2.80 -9.00
C ALA A 276 -3.24 -3.57 -10.09
N GLU A 277 -2.03 -3.14 -10.43
CA GLU A 277 -1.18 -3.80 -11.41
C GLU A 277 -0.33 -4.93 -10.80
N LEU A 278 0.00 -4.84 -9.50
CA LEU A 278 0.94 -5.76 -8.87
C LEU A 278 0.55 -7.24 -8.97
N PRO A 279 -0.71 -7.63 -8.70
CA PRO A 279 -1.06 -9.04 -8.60
C PRO A 279 -0.78 -9.81 -9.89
N MET A 280 -1.21 -9.27 -11.03
CA MET A 280 -1.02 -9.91 -12.32
C MET A 280 0.43 -9.85 -12.80
N LYS A 281 1.16 -8.79 -12.46
CA LYS A 281 2.55 -8.58 -12.91
C LYS A 281 3.54 -9.44 -12.12
N TYR A 282 3.34 -9.57 -10.81
CA TYR A 282 4.28 -10.22 -9.90
C TYR A 282 3.76 -11.52 -9.28
N HIS A 283 2.57 -11.99 -9.67
CA HIS A 283 1.95 -13.21 -9.16
C HIS A 283 1.78 -13.21 -7.63
N VAL A 284 1.43 -12.04 -7.07
CA VAL A 284 1.11 -11.84 -5.65
C VAL A 284 -0.40 -11.71 -5.47
N PRO A 285 -0.96 -12.04 -4.29
CA PRO A 285 -2.39 -11.80 -4.03
C PRO A 285 -2.77 -10.34 -4.21
N ARG A 286 -4.06 -10.09 -4.45
CA ARG A 286 -4.64 -8.74 -4.39
C ARG A 286 -4.26 -8.07 -3.08
N LYS A 287 -3.83 -6.80 -3.18
CA LYS A 287 -3.38 -5.99 -2.05
C LYS A 287 -4.54 -5.26 -1.39
N VAL A 288 -4.39 -5.05 -0.08
CA VAL A 288 -5.20 -4.13 0.71
C VAL A 288 -4.49 -2.77 0.71
N LEU A 289 -5.23 -1.72 0.40
CA LEU A 289 -4.81 -0.33 0.62
C LEU A 289 -5.62 0.22 1.79
N LEU A 290 -4.93 0.50 2.89
CA LEU A 290 -5.49 1.16 4.05
C LEU A 290 -5.32 2.67 3.91
N LEU A 291 -6.43 3.41 3.86
CA LEU A 291 -6.40 4.88 3.90
C LEU A 291 -6.85 5.32 5.30
N HIS A 292 -5.90 5.77 6.10
CA HIS A 292 -6.22 6.38 7.38
C HIS A 292 -6.96 7.69 7.13
N GLN A 293 -7.95 7.96 7.98
CA GLN A 293 -8.74 9.17 7.91
C GLN A 293 -8.91 9.73 9.32
N TYR A 294 -8.32 10.90 9.54
CA TYR A 294 -8.31 11.66 10.78
C TYR A 294 -9.31 12.82 10.75
N ARG A 295 -9.62 13.40 9.57
CA ARG A 295 -10.60 14.50 9.40
C ARG A 295 -11.66 14.17 8.33
N PRO A 296 -12.80 14.90 8.29
CA PRO A 296 -13.81 14.73 7.24
C PRO A 296 -13.26 14.87 5.82
N ASP A 297 -14.05 14.44 4.83
CA ASP A 297 -13.82 14.79 3.43
C ASP A 297 -14.29 16.23 3.11
N GLY A 298 -13.94 16.72 1.92
CA GLY A 298 -14.37 18.03 1.41
C GLY A 298 -15.71 18.01 0.65
N ASP A 299 -16.34 16.85 0.50
CA ASP A 299 -17.45 16.64 -0.43
C ASP A 299 -18.75 17.31 0.07
N GLY A 300 -19.08 18.44 -0.55
CA GLY A 300 -20.23 19.26 -0.19
C GLY A 300 -19.88 20.50 0.64
N LEU A 301 -18.60 20.69 0.96
CA LEU A 301 -18.11 21.93 1.55
C LEU A 301 -18.03 23.05 0.50
N LYS A 302 -18.13 24.30 0.97
CA LYS A 302 -17.93 25.49 0.11
C LYS A 302 -16.50 25.58 -0.42
N ASP A 303 -15.54 25.17 0.41
CA ASP A 303 -14.13 25.08 0.06
C ASP A 303 -13.59 23.69 0.44
N PRO A 304 -13.59 22.73 -0.49
CA PRO A 304 -13.11 21.37 -0.23
C PRO A 304 -11.59 21.30 -0.02
N TYR A 305 -10.85 22.36 -0.34
CA TYR A 305 -9.38 22.36 -0.33
C TYR A 305 -8.78 22.94 0.95
N ASN A 306 -9.62 23.32 1.91
CA ASN A 306 -9.16 23.85 3.19
C ASN A 306 -8.75 22.70 4.14
N ALA A 307 -7.45 22.58 4.37
CA ALA A 307 -6.86 21.53 5.22
C ALA A 307 -7.28 21.57 6.69
N GLY A 308 -7.80 22.71 7.16
CA GLY A 308 -8.36 22.83 8.51
C GLY A 308 -9.73 22.17 8.69
N VAL A 309 -10.41 21.81 7.59
CA VAL A 309 -11.77 21.23 7.65
C VAL A 309 -11.92 19.93 6.86
N ALA A 310 -11.05 19.67 5.88
CA ALA A 310 -11.10 18.48 5.02
C ALA A 310 -9.71 17.87 4.82
N GLU A 311 -9.63 16.55 4.91
CA GLU A 311 -8.43 15.77 4.65
C GLU A 311 -8.36 15.25 3.22
N ILE A 312 -9.44 14.67 2.73
CA ILE A 312 -9.58 14.25 1.33
C ILE A 312 -10.59 15.19 0.68
N ALA A 313 -10.13 16.10 -0.17
CA ALA A 313 -10.96 17.17 -0.73
C ALA A 313 -12.16 16.65 -1.54
N ASP A 314 -11.96 15.57 -2.28
CA ASP A 314 -12.86 15.03 -3.30
C ASP A 314 -12.90 13.50 -3.22
N LYS A 315 -13.21 12.98 -2.03
CA LYS A 315 -13.27 11.54 -1.74
C LYS A 315 -14.20 10.77 -2.69
N ARG A 316 -15.26 11.40 -3.20
CA ARG A 316 -16.14 10.85 -4.25
C ARG A 316 -15.41 10.43 -5.52
N ASP A 317 -14.26 11.03 -5.81
CA ASP A 317 -13.49 10.85 -7.05
C ASP A 317 -12.36 9.82 -6.88
N LEU A 318 -12.28 9.13 -5.73
CA LEU A 318 -11.40 7.97 -5.55
C LEU A 318 -11.78 6.85 -6.52
N LEU A 319 -10.78 6.19 -7.11
CA LEU A 319 -10.99 5.09 -8.05
C LEU A 319 -11.53 3.85 -7.35
N ASN A 320 -12.60 3.30 -7.93
CA ASN A 320 -13.10 1.98 -7.59
C ASN A 320 -12.46 0.92 -8.50
N ASP A 321 -11.31 0.39 -8.10
CA ASP A 321 -10.66 -0.71 -8.82
C ASP A 321 -10.81 -2.03 -8.06
N SER A 322 -11.57 -2.98 -8.62
CA SER A 322 -11.80 -4.31 -8.02
C SER A 322 -10.53 -5.17 -7.84
N ARG A 323 -9.40 -4.74 -8.40
CA ARG A 323 -8.08 -5.38 -8.27
C ARG A 323 -7.32 -4.90 -7.03
N VAL A 324 -7.87 -3.97 -6.22
CA VAL A 324 -7.34 -3.53 -4.93
C VAL A 324 -8.47 -3.47 -3.90
N ASP A 325 -8.23 -3.99 -2.70
CA ASP A 325 -9.18 -3.84 -1.60
C ASP A 325 -8.90 -2.54 -0.85
N VAL A 326 -9.57 -1.45 -1.25
CA VAL A 326 -9.47 -0.15 -0.57
C VAL A 326 -10.32 -0.14 0.70
N VAL A 327 -9.68 0.22 1.82
CA VAL A 327 -10.29 0.35 3.16
C VAL A 327 -10.18 1.79 3.61
N VAL A 328 -11.31 2.44 3.90
CA VAL A 328 -11.31 3.72 4.61
C VAL A 328 -11.32 3.45 6.11
N HIS A 329 -10.36 4.00 6.83
CA HIS A 329 -10.06 3.63 8.20
C HIS A 329 -10.08 4.83 9.14
N ILE A 330 -10.93 4.78 10.15
CA ILE A 330 -11.05 5.86 11.13
C ILE A 330 -9.86 5.79 12.08
N ASP A 331 -8.93 6.74 11.92
CA ASP A 331 -7.75 6.86 12.77
C ASP A 331 -8.15 7.52 14.09
N SER A 332 -8.42 8.85 14.05
CA SER A 332 -8.87 9.72 15.15
C SER A 332 -7.99 9.60 16.41
N VAL A 333 -8.20 10.46 17.42
CA VAL A 333 -7.56 10.31 18.74
C VAL A 333 -8.53 9.74 19.79
N GLY A 334 -8.00 9.16 20.86
CA GLY A 334 -8.76 8.67 22.01
C GLY A 334 -8.67 9.54 23.28
N GLY A 335 -9.33 9.10 24.35
CA GLY A 335 -8.99 9.38 25.75
C GLY A 335 -9.52 10.63 26.41
N TYR A 336 -10.25 11.44 25.65
CA TYR A 336 -11.08 12.50 26.21
C TYR A 336 -12.51 12.00 26.44
N LYS A 337 -13.25 12.66 27.34
CA LYS A 337 -14.65 12.33 27.60
C LYS A 337 -15.47 12.58 26.32
N GLY A 338 -16.06 11.52 25.77
CA GLY A 338 -16.88 11.59 24.56
C GLY A 338 -16.23 10.94 23.33
N ASP A 339 -14.95 10.57 23.42
CA ASP A 339 -14.18 9.95 22.35
C ASP A 339 -14.91 8.78 21.68
N GLN A 340 -15.47 7.82 22.43
CA GLN A 340 -16.17 6.67 21.87
C GLN A 340 -17.40 7.08 21.04
N ALA A 341 -18.12 8.11 21.46
CA ALA A 341 -19.27 8.63 20.74
C ALA A 341 -18.82 9.33 19.44
N ASP A 342 -17.75 10.12 19.52
CA ASP A 342 -17.17 10.80 18.36
C ASP A 342 -16.62 9.80 17.34
N LYS A 343 -15.84 8.79 17.77
CA LYS A 343 -15.37 7.72 16.88
C LYS A 343 -16.52 6.93 16.25
N THR A 344 -17.58 6.64 17.02
CA THR A 344 -18.79 5.98 16.50
C THR A 344 -19.48 6.84 15.44
N PHE A 345 -19.60 8.15 15.68
CA PHE A 345 -20.16 9.11 14.74
C PHE A 345 -19.32 9.20 13.46
N GLN A 346 -18.00 9.35 13.61
CA GLN A 346 -17.04 9.41 12.50
C GLN A 346 -17.12 8.15 11.63
N TYR A 347 -17.11 6.95 12.24
CA TYR A 347 -17.25 5.70 11.47
C TYR A 347 -18.59 5.62 10.74
N ASN A 348 -19.70 5.95 11.40
CA ASN A 348 -21.00 5.95 10.76
C ASN A 348 -21.07 6.93 9.58
N SER A 349 -20.44 8.10 9.70
CA SER A 349 -20.42 9.11 8.64
C SER A 349 -19.42 8.75 7.54
N TRP A 350 -18.12 8.73 7.86
CA TRP A 350 -17.03 8.68 6.90
C TRP A 350 -16.79 7.28 6.32
N VAL A 351 -17.38 6.24 6.92
CA VAL A 351 -17.38 4.89 6.35
C VAL A 351 -18.80 4.50 5.95
N GLY A 352 -19.73 4.44 6.91
CA GLY A 352 -21.07 3.89 6.67
C GLY A 352 -21.86 4.65 5.59
N GLN A 353 -22.00 5.97 5.74
CA GLN A 353 -22.73 6.80 4.79
C GLN A 353 -21.94 7.02 3.50
N ASP A 354 -20.64 7.31 3.60
CA ASP A 354 -19.79 7.55 2.43
C ASP A 354 -19.72 6.33 1.50
N MET A 355 -19.68 5.10 2.06
CA MET A 355 -19.69 3.87 1.26
C MET A 355 -20.98 3.74 0.44
N GLN A 356 -22.13 4.16 0.99
CA GLN A 356 -23.40 4.20 0.28
C GLN A 356 -23.46 5.34 -0.74
N LYS A 357 -22.92 6.51 -0.36
CA LYS A 357 -22.97 7.75 -1.13
C LYS A 357 -22.07 7.69 -2.37
N TYR A 358 -20.84 7.22 -2.24
CA TYR A 358 -19.83 7.27 -3.29
C TYR A 358 -19.66 5.93 -4.01
N GLN A 359 -19.92 4.80 -3.34
CA GLN A 359 -19.79 3.46 -3.91
C GLN A 359 -18.40 3.16 -4.53
N ASN A 360 -17.35 3.80 -4.02
CA ASN A 360 -15.99 3.72 -4.55
C ASN A 360 -14.98 2.99 -3.65
N PHE A 361 -15.37 2.65 -2.42
CA PHE A 361 -14.68 1.71 -1.54
C PHE A 361 -15.70 0.74 -0.93
N ARG A 362 -15.23 -0.40 -0.42
CA ARG A 362 -16.10 -1.52 0.00
C ARG A 362 -15.95 -1.95 1.44
N TYR A 363 -14.91 -1.45 2.12
CA TYR A 363 -14.54 -1.92 3.44
C TYR A 363 -14.26 -0.76 4.37
N GLY A 364 -14.62 -0.96 5.64
CA GLY A 364 -14.38 -0.01 6.71
C GLY A 364 -13.33 -0.52 7.67
N GLY A 365 -12.47 0.39 8.10
CA GLY A 365 -11.46 0.17 9.13
C GLY A 365 -11.68 1.05 10.36
N PHE A 366 -11.17 0.62 11.52
CA PHE A 366 -11.35 1.34 12.78
C PHE A 366 -10.12 1.19 13.70
N LYS A 367 -9.47 2.30 14.06
CA LYS A 367 -8.38 2.30 15.04
C LYS A 367 -8.90 2.37 16.45
N MET A 368 -8.15 1.80 17.37
CA MET A 368 -8.33 1.94 18.81
C MET A 368 -6.98 2.23 19.45
N PHE A 369 -6.98 2.79 20.65
CA PHE A 369 -5.76 3.11 21.37
C PHE A 369 -5.83 2.60 22.79
N TYR A 370 -4.74 1.99 23.26
CA TYR A 370 -4.63 1.52 24.62
C TYR A 370 -4.24 2.68 25.58
N HIS A 371 -3.94 2.30 26.82
CA HIS A 371 -3.27 3.03 27.90
C HIS A 371 -3.14 4.57 27.85
N ILE A 372 -2.32 5.10 26.94
CA ILE A 372 -1.81 6.47 26.93
C ILE A 372 -2.82 7.38 26.26
N GLU A 373 -3.32 6.97 25.10
CA GLU A 373 -4.28 7.75 24.38
C GLU A 373 -5.72 7.49 24.79
N ALA A 374 -6.08 6.38 25.46
CA ALA A 374 -7.46 6.20 25.94
C ALA A 374 -7.59 5.62 27.36
N LYS A 375 -8.33 6.33 28.23
CA LYS A 375 -8.72 5.83 29.56
C LYS A 375 -9.84 4.80 29.51
N THR A 376 -10.65 4.82 28.45
CA THR A 376 -11.78 3.91 28.25
C THR A 376 -11.81 3.46 26.79
N LEU A 377 -11.65 2.17 26.55
CA LEU A 377 -11.64 1.58 25.22
C LEU A 377 -13.01 1.01 24.85
N MET A 378 -13.41 1.14 23.58
CA MET A 378 -14.55 0.36 23.07
C MET A 378 -14.19 -1.13 23.14
N THR A 379 -15.11 -1.94 23.66
CA THR A 379 -14.95 -3.39 23.64
C THR A 379 -15.02 -3.91 22.19
N PRO A 380 -14.37 -5.04 21.86
CA PRO A 380 -14.50 -5.67 20.56
C PRO A 380 -15.95 -5.90 20.12
N GLN A 381 -16.86 -6.19 21.05
CA GLN A 381 -18.30 -6.30 20.79
C GLN A 381 -18.92 -4.98 20.31
N GLN A 382 -18.56 -3.86 20.94
CA GLN A 382 -19.02 -2.53 20.52
C GLN A 382 -18.45 -2.15 19.15
N VAL A 383 -17.19 -2.49 18.88
CA VAL A 383 -16.57 -2.25 17.56
C VAL A 383 -17.27 -3.06 16.47
N LEU A 384 -17.56 -4.34 16.72
CA LEU A 384 -18.30 -5.18 15.76
C LEU A 384 -19.78 -4.79 15.61
N ALA A 385 -20.32 -3.98 16.54
CA ALA A 385 -21.67 -3.46 16.43
C ALA A 385 -21.79 -2.25 15.49
N LEU A 386 -20.66 -1.62 15.11
CA LEU A 386 -20.62 -0.55 14.11
C LEU A 386 -21.20 -1.02 12.76
N LYS A 387 -21.61 -0.08 11.93
CA LYS A 387 -22.29 -0.34 10.65
C LYS A 387 -21.58 0.34 9.48
N PRO A 388 -21.02 -0.43 8.53
CA PRO A 388 -20.85 -1.90 8.57
C PRO A 388 -19.90 -2.34 9.70
N PRO A 389 -19.89 -3.63 10.12
CA PRO A 389 -18.86 -4.11 11.03
C PRO A 389 -17.47 -3.95 10.38
N PRO A 390 -16.47 -3.33 11.05
CA PRO A 390 -15.14 -3.15 10.49
C PRO A 390 -14.51 -4.50 10.14
N LEU A 391 -13.85 -4.54 8.98
CA LEU A 391 -13.06 -5.71 8.55
C LEU A 391 -11.57 -5.51 8.80
N LEU A 392 -11.14 -4.31 9.18
CA LEU A 392 -9.77 -4.01 9.57
C LEU A 392 -9.79 -3.19 10.86
N ILE A 393 -9.15 -3.71 11.91
CA ILE A 393 -9.05 -3.02 13.20
C ILE A 393 -7.58 -2.89 13.53
N THR A 394 -7.13 -1.68 13.85
CA THR A 394 -5.77 -1.43 14.33
C THR A 394 -5.79 -0.99 15.80
N TYR A 395 -4.72 -1.30 16.53
CA TYR A 395 -4.53 -0.89 17.91
C TYR A 395 -3.21 -0.13 18.08
N GLY A 396 -3.30 1.14 18.49
CA GLY A 396 -2.20 1.96 19.02
C GLY A 396 -2.17 1.95 20.55
N ASN A 397 -1.31 2.79 21.14
CA ASN A 397 -1.11 2.88 22.60
C ASN A 397 -1.60 4.18 23.22
#